data_AF-A0A2R6FST3-F1
#
_entry.id   AF-A0A2R6FST3-F1
#
_cell.length_a   1.000
_cell.length_b   1.000
_cell.length_c   1.000
_cell.angle_alpha   90.00
_cell.angle_beta   90.00
_cell.angle_gamma   90.00
#
_symmetry.space_group_name_H-M   'P 1'
#
loop_
_entity.id
_entity.type
_entity.pdbx_description
1 polymer ?
#
loop_
_entity_poly.entity_id
_entity_poly.type
_entity_poly.pdbx_seq_one_letter_code
_entity_poly.pdbx_strand_id
1 'polypeptide(L)'
;MGYLRRAATLSRAVAREARSERLTFMAGSIAYHAFVSLLPFLLVVLLLISRIEDQAAAVDALRAIGTYLSPNAGSLVTETVTEATEHSSLSVLGVGVLLWGAIKIFRSLDAAFSSIYDLDDPKGVVDSIRDAVVALAAVGVGLLVAGAVGSVLSFGDGPVGGFLNQVVSTASLVVVFLPLFYLFPDEEVTVREVVPGTVLAAVGWTVLEFLFRYYVAVVEVGERYGILGTVVLLVTWLYFSGFVVLLGAALNAVLAGRSADCSEAGGGEDREAKERSPFGEELETIEDGLDDGRSLTVRVGDDEVTLPPPEEYETDVAAPDRPEELGGEEVEGHLTMTWARGREVDGTETAGTEVGGET
;
A
#
# COMPACT_ATOMS: atom_id res chain seq x y z
N MET A 1 -2.08 -31.29 0.88
CA MET A 1 -1.69 -30.77 -0.45
C MET A 1 -2.34 -29.43 -0.83
N GLY A 2 -3.53 -29.07 -0.29
CA GLY A 2 -4.23 -27.81 -0.63
C GLY A 2 -3.51 -26.51 -0.23
N TYR A 3 -2.94 -26.43 0.97
CA TYR A 3 -2.25 -25.22 1.46
C TYR A 3 -1.04 -24.81 0.61
N LEU A 4 -0.26 -25.78 0.11
CA LEU A 4 0.90 -25.50 -0.75
C LEU A 4 0.49 -24.98 -2.13
N ARG A 5 -0.67 -25.42 -2.66
CA ARG A 5 -1.21 -24.89 -3.91
C ARG A 5 -1.74 -23.47 -3.72
N ARG A 6 -2.50 -23.21 -2.66
CA ARG A 6 -2.99 -21.85 -2.33
C ARG A 6 -1.86 -20.86 -2.12
N ALA A 7 -0.83 -21.23 -1.35
CA ALA A 7 0.35 -20.38 -1.16
C ALA A 7 1.08 -20.11 -2.48
N ALA A 8 1.17 -21.10 -3.37
CA ALA A 8 1.78 -20.94 -4.69
C ALA A 8 0.95 -20.04 -5.63
N THR A 9 -0.38 -20.12 -5.58
CA THR A 9 -1.29 -19.23 -6.32
C THR A 9 -1.15 -17.80 -5.81
N LEU A 10 -1.26 -17.59 -4.49
CA LEU A 10 -1.15 -16.28 -3.86
C LEU A 10 0.21 -15.61 -4.15
N SER A 11 1.31 -16.34 -4.01
CA SER A 11 2.65 -15.81 -4.32
C SER A 11 2.83 -15.49 -5.80
N ARG A 12 2.18 -16.22 -6.72
CA ARG A 12 2.16 -15.87 -8.14
C ARG A 12 1.32 -14.64 -8.42
N ALA A 13 0.15 -14.52 -7.78
CA ALA A 13 -0.71 -13.34 -7.88
C ALA A 13 0.03 -12.09 -7.42
N VAL A 14 0.61 -12.11 -6.22
CA VAL A 14 1.44 -11.01 -5.69
C VAL A 14 2.65 -10.72 -6.58
N ALA A 15 3.29 -11.74 -7.16
CA ALA A 15 4.42 -11.52 -8.07
C ALA A 15 4.02 -10.92 -9.43
N ARG A 16 2.80 -11.21 -9.91
CA ARG A 16 2.23 -10.60 -11.11
C ARG A 16 1.85 -9.16 -10.82
N GLU A 17 1.10 -8.94 -9.74
CA GLU A 17 0.75 -7.61 -9.23
C GLU A 17 1.99 -6.73 -9.09
N ALA A 18 3.03 -7.25 -8.44
CA ALA A 18 4.27 -6.53 -8.22
C ALA A 18 4.97 -6.09 -9.52
N ARG A 19 4.76 -6.82 -10.62
CA ARG A 19 5.30 -6.49 -11.93
C ARG A 19 4.41 -5.52 -12.69
N SER A 20 3.09 -5.70 -12.63
CA SER A 20 2.13 -4.86 -13.34
C SER A 20 2.17 -3.43 -12.83
N GLU A 21 2.12 -3.29 -11.50
CA GLU A 21 2.24 -2.02 -10.77
C GLU A 21 3.66 -1.44 -10.78
N ARG A 22 4.62 -2.11 -11.44
CA ARG A 22 6.03 -1.69 -11.52
C ARG A 22 6.60 -1.33 -10.15
N LEU A 23 6.37 -2.16 -9.12
CA LEU A 23 6.78 -1.85 -7.74
C LEU A 23 8.27 -1.55 -7.60
N THR A 24 9.11 -2.14 -8.45
CA THR A 24 10.54 -1.86 -8.49
C THR A 24 10.86 -0.42 -8.92
N PHE A 25 10.09 0.14 -9.84
CA PHE A 25 10.22 1.55 -10.26
C PHE A 25 9.71 2.48 -9.16
N MET A 26 8.57 2.12 -8.56
CA MET A 26 7.94 2.89 -7.48
C MET A 26 8.79 2.89 -6.20
N ALA A 27 9.40 1.76 -5.84
CA ALA A 27 10.40 1.71 -4.79
C ALA A 27 11.61 2.62 -5.06
N GLY A 28 12.00 2.76 -6.33
CA GLY A 28 13.02 3.71 -6.77
C GLY A 28 12.63 5.17 -6.56
N SER A 29 11.39 5.54 -6.91
CA SER A 29 10.89 6.90 -6.70
C SER A 29 10.75 7.24 -5.20
N ILE A 30 10.23 6.30 -4.40
CA ILE A 30 10.16 6.41 -2.94
C ILE A 30 11.56 6.58 -2.36
N ALA A 31 12.54 5.78 -2.78
CA ALA A 31 13.91 5.87 -2.26
C ALA A 31 14.56 7.22 -2.58
N TYR A 32 14.40 7.71 -3.82
CA TYR A 32 14.89 9.03 -4.22
C TYR A 32 14.24 10.14 -3.38
N HIS A 33 12.92 10.12 -3.25
CA HIS A 33 12.20 11.11 -2.45
C HIS A 33 12.55 11.02 -0.97
N ALA A 34 12.68 9.81 -0.41
CA ALA A 34 13.10 9.60 0.97
C ALA A 34 14.51 10.14 1.22
N PHE A 35 15.45 9.88 0.30
CA PHE A 35 16.81 10.40 0.38
C PHE A 35 16.84 11.95 0.36
N VAL A 36 16.11 12.58 -0.57
CA VAL A 36 16.02 14.04 -0.66
C VAL A 36 15.32 14.65 0.57
N SER A 37 14.36 13.92 1.15
CA SER A 37 13.59 14.37 2.30
C SER A 37 14.29 14.12 3.64
N LEU A 38 15.41 13.39 3.65
CA LEU A 38 16.11 12.98 4.86
C LEU A 38 16.60 14.20 5.66
N LEU A 39 17.29 15.14 5.01
CA LEU A 39 17.76 16.38 5.65
C LEU A 39 16.60 17.22 6.23
N PRO A 40 15.56 17.56 5.43
CA PRO A 40 14.30 18.12 5.91
C PRO A 40 13.71 17.47 7.16
N PHE A 41 13.59 16.14 7.10
CA PHE A 41 13.01 15.34 8.17
C PHE A 41 13.84 15.41 9.45
N LEU A 42 15.16 15.29 9.35
CA LEU A 42 16.06 15.37 10.51
C LEU A 42 15.97 16.71 11.23
N LEU A 43 15.84 17.80 10.47
CA LEU A 43 15.70 19.13 11.07
C LEU A 43 14.35 19.30 11.76
N VAL A 44 13.27 18.73 11.23
CA VAL A 44 11.98 18.69 11.94
C VAL A 44 12.09 17.88 13.22
N VAL A 45 12.73 16.70 13.17
CA VAL A 45 12.99 15.86 14.35
C VAL A 45 13.81 16.62 15.40
N LEU A 46 14.88 17.30 14.99
CA LEU A 46 15.70 18.13 15.87
C LEU A 46 14.90 19.29 16.48
N LEU A 47 14.06 19.96 15.70
CA LEU A 47 13.17 21.00 16.20
C LEU A 47 12.22 20.46 17.27
N LEU A 48 11.63 19.27 17.06
CA LEU A 48 10.78 18.62 18.05
C LEU A 48 11.57 18.24 19.31
N ILE A 49 12.77 17.67 19.15
CA ILE A 49 13.64 17.29 20.27
C ILE A 49 14.11 18.50 21.06
N SER A 50 14.42 19.63 20.40
CA SER A 50 14.82 20.88 21.07
C SER A 50 13.72 21.47 21.96
N ARG A 51 12.47 21.00 21.82
CA ARG A 51 11.35 21.37 22.71
C ARG A 51 11.26 20.49 23.95
N ILE A 52 11.99 19.37 23.99
CA ILE A 52 12.09 18.52 25.16
C ILE A 52 13.12 19.15 26.11
N GLU A 53 12.63 19.66 27.24
CA GLU A 53 13.50 20.26 28.27
C GLU A 53 14.37 19.22 28.98
N ASP A 54 13.89 17.97 29.06
CA ASP A 54 14.63 16.85 29.63
C ASP A 54 15.62 16.26 28.61
N GLN A 55 16.91 16.51 28.85
CA GLN A 55 17.99 16.04 28.00
C GLN A 55 18.11 14.51 27.95
N ALA A 56 17.70 13.78 29.00
CA ALA A 56 17.70 12.32 28.99
C ALA A 56 16.62 11.79 28.03
N ALA A 57 15.40 12.35 28.11
CA ALA A 57 14.30 12.00 27.21
C ALA A 57 14.62 12.32 25.74
N ALA A 58 15.31 13.43 25.47
CA ALA A 58 15.79 13.79 24.13
C ALA A 58 16.78 12.76 23.55
N VAL A 59 17.73 12.29 24.35
CA VAL A 59 18.71 11.26 23.95
C VAL A 59 18.04 9.91 23.73
N ASP A 60 17.09 9.54 24.58
CA ASP A 60 16.36 8.28 24.44
C ASP A 60 15.48 8.27 23.18
N ALA A 61 14.86 9.41 22.84
CA ALA A 61 14.12 9.56 21.58
C ALA A 61 15.03 9.38 20.35
N LEU A 62 16.22 9.97 20.34
CA LEU A 62 17.20 9.78 19.26
C LEU A 62 17.63 8.32 19.13
N ARG A 63 17.89 7.65 20.26
CA ARG A 63 18.26 6.23 20.27
C ARG A 63 17.14 5.36 19.72
N ALA A 64 15.89 5.63 20.10
CA ALA A 64 14.71 4.91 19.61
C ALA A 64 14.49 5.09 18.10
N ILE A 65 14.85 6.23 17.51
CA ILE A 65 14.80 6.41 16.05
C ILE A 65 15.93 5.60 15.40
N GLY A 66 17.14 5.67 15.96
CA GLY A 66 18.31 4.97 15.44
C GLY A 66 18.16 3.45 15.36
N THR A 67 17.36 2.83 16.23
CA THR A 67 17.12 1.37 16.21
C THR A 67 16.38 0.87 14.98
N TYR A 68 15.65 1.73 14.27
CA TYR A 68 14.91 1.35 13.05
C TYR A 68 15.64 1.73 11.77
N LEU A 69 16.76 2.44 11.90
CA LEU A 69 17.62 2.82 10.78
C LEU A 69 18.73 1.79 10.60
N SER A 70 19.19 1.60 9.36
CA SER A 70 20.44 0.88 9.10
C SER A 70 21.61 1.54 9.86
N PRO A 71 22.62 0.80 10.34
CA PRO A 71 23.75 1.36 11.09
C PRO A 71 24.40 2.60 10.43
N ASN A 72 24.52 2.58 9.10
CA ASN A 72 25.08 3.70 8.33
C ASN A 72 24.12 4.87 8.15
N ALA A 73 22.81 4.61 8.08
CA ALA A 73 21.81 5.66 8.09
C ALA A 73 21.83 6.38 9.45
N GLY A 74 21.92 5.61 10.55
CA GLY A 74 22.03 6.15 11.91
C GLY A 74 23.26 7.04 12.10
N SER A 75 24.43 6.63 11.61
CA SER A 75 25.66 7.43 11.74
C SER A 75 25.60 8.74 10.95
N LEU A 76 25.17 8.71 9.68
CA LEU A 76 25.02 9.91 8.84
C LEU A 76 24.02 10.89 9.42
N VAL A 77 22.90 10.37 9.94
CA VAL A 77 21.87 11.15 10.62
C VAL A 77 22.46 11.84 11.85
N THR A 78 23.17 11.10 12.69
CA THR A 78 23.74 11.62 13.94
C THR A 78 24.80 12.69 13.67
N GLU A 79 25.66 12.48 12.68
CA GLU A 79 26.70 13.43 12.25
C GLU A 79 26.08 14.73 11.73
N THR A 80 25.13 14.62 10.80
CA THR A 80 24.40 15.77 10.25
C THR A 80 23.66 16.57 11.31
N VAL A 81 23.02 15.88 12.27
CA VAL A 81 22.29 16.51 13.38
C VAL A 81 23.24 17.27 14.31
N THR A 82 24.43 16.70 14.57
CA THR A 82 25.45 17.33 15.40
C THR A 82 25.96 18.62 14.75
N GLU A 83 26.29 18.58 13.45
CA GLU A 83 26.73 19.76 12.69
C GLU A 83 25.64 20.85 12.58
N ALA A 84 24.38 20.46 12.38
CA ALA A 84 23.27 21.41 12.24
C ALA A 84 22.95 22.17 13.53
N THR A 85 23.17 21.54 14.69
CA THR A 85 22.91 22.14 16.01
C THR A 85 23.94 23.24 16.35
N GLU A 86 25.16 23.14 15.83
CA GLU A 86 26.25 24.10 16.12
C GLU A 86 26.14 25.42 15.33
N HIS A 87 25.34 25.49 14.26
CA HIS A 87 25.28 26.63 13.33
C HIS A 87 23.90 27.31 13.22
N SER A 88 23.08 27.23 14.26
CA SER A 88 21.67 27.62 14.25
C SER A 88 21.37 29.08 13.85
N SER A 89 21.10 29.29 12.56
CA SER A 89 20.17 30.31 12.06
C SER A 89 19.30 29.71 10.96
N LEU A 90 18.13 29.17 11.32
CA LEU A 90 17.14 28.72 10.34
C LEU A 90 16.56 29.94 9.62
N SER A 91 17.03 30.19 8.40
CA SER A 91 16.42 31.17 7.50
C SER A 91 15.01 30.72 7.08
N VAL A 92 14.13 31.66 6.74
CA VAL A 92 12.77 31.38 6.22
C VAL A 92 12.83 30.47 4.98
N LEU A 93 13.86 30.64 4.15
CA LEU A 93 14.14 29.78 3.00
C LEU A 93 14.46 28.33 3.41
N GLY A 94 15.21 28.16 4.50
CA GLY A 94 15.49 26.85 5.09
C GLY A 94 14.19 26.13 5.44
N VAL A 95 13.31 26.77 6.23
CA VAL A 95 12.01 26.19 6.64
C VAL A 95 11.14 25.80 5.44
N GLY A 96 11.12 26.62 4.39
CA GLY A 96 10.41 26.29 3.14
C GLY A 96 10.95 25.02 2.46
N VAL A 97 12.28 24.85 2.41
CA VAL A 97 12.93 23.64 1.87
C VAL A 97 12.63 22.43 2.77
N LEU A 98 12.56 22.60 4.10
CA LEU A 98 12.20 21.52 5.02
C LEU A 98 10.77 21.02 4.78
N LEU A 99 9.82 21.95 4.71
CA LEU A 99 8.41 21.60 4.48
C LEU A 99 8.23 20.94 3.11
N TRP A 100 8.89 21.47 2.09
CA TRP A 100 8.84 20.90 0.74
C TRP A 100 9.39 19.47 0.69
N GLY A 101 10.50 19.20 1.35
CA GLY A 101 11.06 17.86 1.44
C GLY A 101 10.12 16.89 2.16
N ALA A 102 9.65 17.26 3.35
CA ALA A 102 8.73 16.42 4.13
C ALA A 102 7.48 16.03 3.32
N ILE A 103 6.89 16.94 2.55
CA ILE A 103 5.67 16.66 1.76
C ILE A 103 5.94 15.65 0.62
N LYS A 104 7.13 15.66 0.00
CA LYS A 104 7.41 14.82 -1.18
C LYS A 104 7.38 13.32 -0.90
N ILE A 105 7.99 12.88 0.19
CA ILE A 105 8.05 11.45 0.51
C ILE A 105 6.64 10.88 0.71
N PHE A 106 5.79 11.60 1.46
CA PHE A 106 4.41 11.19 1.70
C PHE A 106 3.61 11.14 0.41
N ARG A 107 3.69 12.17 -0.44
CA ARG A 107 2.99 12.14 -1.74
C ARG A 107 3.42 10.97 -2.63
N SER A 108 4.69 10.55 -2.56
CA SER A 108 5.14 9.39 -3.33
C SER A 108 4.66 8.06 -2.75
N LEU A 109 4.44 8.01 -1.43
CA LEU A 109 3.94 6.82 -0.76
C LEU A 109 2.41 6.71 -0.93
N ASP A 110 1.70 7.81 -0.78
CA ASP A 110 0.27 8.00 -1.08
C ASP A 110 -0.01 7.52 -2.52
N ALA A 111 0.60 8.16 -3.51
CA ALA A 111 0.44 7.78 -4.92
C ALA A 111 0.83 6.32 -5.23
N ALA A 112 1.76 5.76 -4.46
CA ALA A 112 2.16 4.37 -4.63
C ALA A 112 1.12 3.39 -4.09
N PHE A 113 0.48 3.73 -2.97
CA PHE A 113 -0.63 2.95 -2.42
C PHE A 113 -1.88 3.13 -3.29
N SER A 114 -2.23 4.34 -3.71
CA SER A 114 -3.37 4.56 -4.61
C SER A 114 -3.24 3.76 -5.91
N SER A 115 -2.04 3.70 -6.51
CA SER A 115 -1.76 2.86 -7.68
C SER A 115 -2.01 1.37 -7.41
N ILE A 116 -1.50 0.85 -6.30
CA ILE A 116 -1.65 -0.57 -5.93
C ILE A 116 -3.12 -0.96 -5.66
N TYR A 117 -3.93 -0.01 -5.19
CA TYR A 117 -5.36 -0.22 -4.94
C TYR A 117 -6.24 0.22 -6.13
N ASP A 118 -5.62 0.54 -7.28
CA ASP A 118 -6.28 0.92 -8.53
C ASP A 118 -7.29 2.08 -8.38
N LEU A 119 -6.90 3.09 -7.60
CA LEU A 119 -7.75 4.25 -7.32
C LEU A 119 -7.46 5.36 -8.35
N ASP A 120 -8.40 5.58 -9.26
CA ASP A 120 -8.31 6.52 -10.38
C ASP A 120 -8.22 8.00 -9.97
N ASP A 121 -8.76 8.35 -8.78
CA ASP A 121 -8.88 9.73 -8.33
C ASP A 121 -7.86 10.08 -7.25
N PRO A 122 -6.83 10.90 -7.57
CA PRO A 122 -5.87 11.34 -6.56
C PRO A 122 -6.53 12.26 -5.54
N LYS A 123 -6.30 11.98 -4.25
CA LYS A 123 -6.72 12.84 -3.14
C LYS A 123 -6.33 14.30 -3.34
N GLY A 124 -7.18 15.20 -2.83
CA GLY A 124 -6.85 16.62 -2.72
C GLY A 124 -5.59 16.82 -1.87
N VAL A 125 -4.77 17.84 -2.22
CA VAL A 125 -3.48 18.11 -1.54
C VAL A 125 -3.63 18.23 -0.02
N VAL A 126 -4.75 18.76 0.46
CA VAL A 126 -5.04 18.95 1.88
C VAL A 126 -5.28 17.62 2.60
N ASP A 127 -5.99 16.70 1.97
CA ASP A 127 -6.32 15.39 2.54
C ASP A 127 -5.06 14.52 2.62
N SER A 128 -4.24 14.45 1.55
CA SER A 128 -2.95 13.74 1.62
C SER A 128 -2.02 14.30 2.70
N ILE A 129 -2.03 15.61 2.95
CA ILE A 129 -1.22 16.22 4.04
C ILE A 129 -1.79 15.83 5.41
N ARG A 130 -3.12 15.85 5.57
CA ARG A 130 -3.77 15.44 6.82
C ARG A 130 -3.44 13.99 7.14
N ASP A 131 -3.59 13.09 6.17
CA ASP A 131 -3.31 11.67 6.32
C ASP A 131 -1.83 11.44 6.61
N ALA A 132 -0.92 12.15 5.94
CA ALA A 132 0.50 12.13 6.25
C ALA A 132 0.80 12.55 7.70
N VAL A 133 0.17 13.60 8.21
CA VAL A 133 0.37 14.07 9.59
C VAL A 133 -0.17 13.04 10.59
N VAL A 134 -1.36 12.49 10.34
CA VAL A 134 -1.96 11.45 11.20
C VAL A 134 -1.11 10.18 11.19
N ALA A 135 -0.68 9.73 10.02
CA ALA A 135 0.20 8.59 9.84
C ALA A 135 1.53 8.80 10.56
N LEU A 136 2.15 9.97 10.42
CA LEU A 136 3.41 10.29 11.09
C LEU A 136 3.25 10.33 12.61
N ALA A 137 2.17 10.91 13.12
CA ALA A 137 1.88 10.92 14.55
C ALA A 137 1.65 9.49 15.09
N ALA A 138 0.91 8.66 14.36
CA ALA A 138 0.65 7.28 14.72
C ALA A 138 1.92 6.42 14.69
N VAL A 139 2.77 6.59 13.67
CA VAL A 139 4.11 5.98 13.61
C VAL A 139 4.94 6.44 14.80
N GLY A 140 4.95 7.74 15.11
CA GLY A 140 5.66 8.28 16.27
C GLY A 140 5.23 7.65 17.59
N VAL A 141 3.92 7.54 17.82
CA VAL A 141 3.36 6.83 19.00
C VAL A 141 3.75 5.35 18.98
N GLY A 142 3.64 4.69 17.82
CA GLY A 142 4.04 3.29 17.65
C GLY A 142 5.51 3.06 18.02
N LEU A 143 6.40 3.95 17.62
CA LEU A 143 7.84 3.90 17.95
C LEU A 143 8.08 4.06 19.45
N LEU A 144 7.36 4.98 20.11
CA LEU A 144 7.43 5.16 21.57
C LEU A 144 6.95 3.92 22.31
N VAL A 145 5.82 3.35 21.89
CA VAL A 145 5.28 2.12 22.46
C VAL A 145 6.26 0.97 22.25
N ALA A 146 6.81 0.81 21.04
CA ALA A 146 7.79 -0.20 20.73
C ALA A 146 9.06 -0.08 21.58
N GLY A 147 9.56 1.15 21.78
CA GLY A 147 10.70 1.43 22.67
C GLY A 147 10.41 1.10 24.13
N ALA A 148 9.21 1.44 24.62
CA ALA A 148 8.78 1.10 25.99
C ALA A 148 8.59 -0.41 26.18
N VAL A 149 8.01 -1.09 25.19
CA VAL A 149 7.86 -2.54 25.20
C VAL A 149 9.23 -3.22 25.21
N GLY A 150 10.17 -2.77 24.37
CA GLY A 150 11.53 -3.31 24.33
C GLY A 150 12.33 -3.08 25.62
N SER A 151 12.08 -1.99 26.35
CA SER A 151 12.79 -1.71 27.61
C SER A 151 12.23 -2.52 28.79
N VAL A 152 10.94 -2.84 28.78
CA VAL A 152 10.28 -3.64 29.83
C VAL A 152 10.41 -5.14 29.55
N LEU A 153 10.23 -5.56 28.30
CA LEU A 153 10.30 -6.95 27.87
C LEU A 153 11.70 -7.28 27.37
N SER A 154 12.62 -7.52 28.31
CA SER A 154 13.93 -8.11 27.99
C SER A 154 13.95 -9.57 28.42
N PHE A 155 14.15 -10.47 27.45
CA PHE A 155 14.24 -11.91 27.68
C PHE A 155 15.68 -12.40 27.90
N GLY A 156 16.64 -11.47 28.06
CA GLY A 156 18.07 -11.74 28.24
C GLY A 156 18.81 -12.08 26.95
N ASP A 157 20.15 -12.18 27.03
CA ASP A 157 21.04 -12.32 25.85
C ASP A 157 21.30 -13.77 25.43
N GLY A 158 20.66 -14.75 26.08
CA GLY A 158 20.78 -16.16 25.71
C GLY A 158 20.14 -16.45 24.33
N PRO A 159 20.42 -17.59 23.69
CA PRO A 159 19.87 -17.90 22.35
C PRO A 159 18.33 -17.82 22.27
N VAL A 160 17.65 -18.28 23.32
CA VAL A 160 16.18 -18.21 23.42
C VAL A 160 15.73 -16.77 23.70
N GLY A 161 16.43 -16.06 24.59
CA GLY A 161 16.11 -14.67 24.91
C GLY A 161 16.28 -13.72 23.72
N GLY A 162 17.39 -13.84 22.99
CA GLY A 162 17.64 -13.11 21.75
C GLY A 162 16.59 -13.39 20.67
N PHE A 163 16.17 -14.65 20.50
CA PHE A 163 15.07 -14.98 19.59
C PHE A 163 13.75 -14.32 20.01
N LEU A 164 13.39 -14.37 21.30
CA LEU A 164 12.16 -13.74 21.81
C LEU A 164 12.21 -12.20 21.68
N ASN A 165 13.35 -11.57 21.99
CA ASN A 165 13.57 -10.14 21.78
C ASN A 165 13.38 -9.77 20.31
N GLN A 166 13.88 -10.59 19.38
CA GLN A 166 13.69 -10.39 17.95
C GLN A 166 12.21 -10.49 17.54
N VAL A 167 11.49 -11.50 18.05
CA VAL A 167 10.05 -11.65 17.80
C VAL A 167 9.27 -10.44 18.31
N VAL A 168 9.59 -9.94 19.51
CA VAL A 168 8.96 -8.75 20.08
C VAL A 168 9.27 -7.49 19.27
N SER A 169 10.51 -7.35 18.80
CA SER A 169 10.92 -6.23 17.94
C SER A 169 10.16 -6.26 16.60
N THR A 170 10.09 -7.43 15.95
CA THR A 170 9.32 -7.60 14.71
C THR A 170 7.82 -7.40 14.92
N ALA A 171 7.25 -7.86 16.04
CA ALA A 171 5.85 -7.59 16.38
C ALA A 171 5.58 -6.10 16.62
N SER A 172 6.54 -5.39 17.23
CA SER A 172 6.44 -3.95 17.42
C SER A 172 6.48 -3.18 16.09
N LEU A 173 7.25 -3.65 15.11
CA LEU A 173 7.23 -3.11 13.74
C LEU A 173 5.84 -3.21 13.09
N VAL A 174 5.07 -4.27 13.38
CA VAL A 174 3.68 -4.37 12.88
C VAL A 174 2.85 -3.22 13.43
N VAL A 175 2.97 -2.91 14.72
CA VAL A 175 2.25 -1.77 15.36
C VAL A 175 2.69 -0.44 14.75
N VAL A 176 3.97 -0.29 14.43
CA VAL A 176 4.53 0.92 13.81
C VAL A 176 4.03 1.09 12.37
N PHE A 177 3.93 0.02 11.59
CA PHE A 177 3.53 0.09 10.18
C PHE A 177 2.03 0.07 9.96
N LEU A 178 1.24 -0.49 10.88
CA LEU A 178 -0.21 -0.62 10.72
C LEU A 178 -0.92 0.69 10.33
N PRO A 179 -0.59 1.87 10.91
CA PRO A 179 -1.21 3.12 10.51
C PRO A 179 -0.93 3.49 9.05
N LEU A 180 0.27 3.18 8.53
CA LEU A 180 0.62 3.44 7.13
C LEU A 180 -0.27 2.60 6.20
N PHE A 181 -0.43 1.32 6.53
CA PHE A 181 -1.23 0.39 5.74
C PHE A 181 -2.74 0.63 5.84
N TYR A 182 -3.19 1.29 6.90
CA TYR A 182 -4.60 1.62 7.10
C TYR A 182 -4.99 2.99 6.51
N LEU A 183 -4.09 3.97 6.52
CA LEU A 183 -4.41 5.35 6.13
C LEU A 183 -4.06 5.69 4.67
N PHE A 184 -3.09 4.98 4.07
CA PHE A 184 -2.69 5.25 2.68
C PHE A 184 -3.54 4.62 1.60
N PRO A 185 -4.25 3.48 1.81
CA PRO A 185 -5.30 3.11 0.88
C PRO A 185 -6.34 4.24 0.88
N ASP A 186 -6.60 4.84 -0.28
CA ASP A 186 -7.57 5.94 -0.42
C ASP A 186 -9.02 5.43 -0.45
N GLU A 187 -9.28 4.34 0.28
CA GLU A 187 -10.54 3.60 0.33
C GLU A 187 -10.78 3.06 1.75
N GLU A 188 -12.03 2.69 2.07
CA GLU A 188 -12.39 2.13 3.36
C GLU A 188 -11.86 0.69 3.50
N VAL A 189 -10.69 0.55 4.11
CA VAL A 189 -10.09 -0.74 4.44
C VAL A 189 -10.34 -1.13 5.89
N THR A 190 -10.58 -2.42 6.14
CA THR A 190 -10.70 -2.92 7.52
C THR A 190 -9.32 -3.28 8.10
N VAL A 191 -9.17 -3.21 9.42
CA VAL A 191 -7.91 -3.61 10.09
C VAL A 191 -7.52 -5.06 9.75
N ARG A 192 -8.50 -5.93 9.52
CA ARG A 192 -8.24 -7.35 9.18
C ARG A 192 -7.65 -7.51 7.78
N GLU A 193 -8.06 -6.68 6.83
CA GLU A 193 -7.52 -6.68 5.46
C GLU A 193 -6.06 -6.23 5.42
N VAL A 194 -5.68 -5.27 6.28
CA VAL A 194 -4.35 -4.66 6.17
C VAL A 194 -3.25 -5.37 6.96
N VAL A 195 -3.63 -6.17 7.97
CA VAL A 195 -2.69 -6.88 8.86
C VAL A 195 -1.77 -7.86 8.14
N PRO A 196 -2.23 -8.73 7.20
CA PRO A 196 -1.36 -9.70 6.53
C PRO A 196 -0.15 -9.06 5.82
N GLY A 197 -0.40 -8.00 5.05
CA GLY A 197 0.61 -7.21 4.35
C GLY A 197 1.50 -6.40 5.30
N THR A 198 0.92 -5.88 6.39
CA THR A 198 1.70 -5.20 7.44
C THR A 198 2.70 -6.17 8.11
N VAL A 199 2.26 -7.40 8.38
CA VAL A 199 3.13 -8.48 8.91
C VAL A 199 4.21 -8.85 7.90
N LEU A 200 3.85 -9.00 6.62
CA LEU A 200 4.83 -9.26 5.56
C LEU A 200 5.90 -8.15 5.51
N ALA A 201 5.48 -6.89 5.57
CA ALA A 201 6.39 -5.75 5.57
C ALA A 201 7.30 -5.72 6.82
N ALA A 202 6.76 -5.98 8.01
CA ALA A 202 7.55 -6.03 9.25
C ALA A 202 8.60 -7.16 9.24
N VAL A 203 8.23 -8.35 8.75
CA VAL A 203 9.15 -9.49 8.60
C VAL A 203 10.19 -9.21 7.52
N GLY A 204 9.78 -8.69 6.37
CA GLY A 204 10.68 -8.31 5.29
C GLY A 204 11.68 -7.23 5.72
N TRP A 205 11.22 -6.26 6.51
CA TRP A 205 12.08 -5.21 7.09
C TRP A 205 13.12 -5.80 8.03
N THR A 206 12.70 -6.71 8.91
CA THR A 206 13.60 -7.43 9.82
C THR A 206 14.66 -8.19 9.03
N VAL A 207 14.26 -8.96 8.01
CA VAL A 207 15.20 -9.69 7.15
C VAL A 207 16.15 -8.74 6.43
N LEU A 208 15.65 -7.62 5.93
CA LEU A 208 16.45 -6.60 5.26
C LEU A 208 17.51 -6.01 6.20
N GLU A 209 17.13 -5.72 7.45
CA GLU A 209 18.05 -5.25 8.50
C GLU A 209 19.19 -6.25 8.72
N PHE A 210 18.87 -7.53 8.89
CA PHE A 210 19.87 -8.60 9.04
C PHE A 210 20.82 -8.67 7.83
N LEU A 211 20.27 -8.62 6.61
CA LEU A 211 21.05 -8.65 5.37
C LEU A 211 21.99 -7.45 5.24
N PHE A 212 21.51 -6.25 5.56
CA PHE A 212 22.32 -5.04 5.50
C PHE A 212 23.41 -5.02 6.56
N ARG A 213 23.08 -5.40 7.80
CA ARG A 213 24.08 -5.51 8.87
C ARG A 213 25.18 -6.49 8.50
N TYR A 214 24.81 -7.64 7.92
CA TYR A 214 25.78 -8.61 7.41
C TYR A 214 26.63 -8.03 6.28
N TYR A 215 26.00 -7.38 5.29
CA TYR A 215 26.70 -6.77 4.16
C TYR A 215 27.74 -5.74 4.61
N VAL A 216 27.38 -4.85 5.53
CA VAL A 216 28.29 -3.81 6.07
C VAL A 216 29.41 -4.42 6.90
N ALA A 217 29.15 -5.51 7.63
CA ALA A 217 30.19 -6.18 8.39
C ALA A 217 31.25 -6.86 7.49
N VAL A 218 30.85 -7.31 6.29
CA VAL A 218 31.75 -7.98 5.34
C VAL A 218 32.44 -6.98 4.42
N VAL A 219 31.69 -5.98 3.96
CA VAL A 219 32.16 -4.92 3.06
C VAL A 219 32.35 -3.70 3.93
N GLU A 220 33.59 -3.38 4.30
CA GLU A 220 33.97 -2.16 5.05
C GLU A 220 33.71 -0.91 4.18
N VAL A 221 32.44 -0.60 3.90
CA VAL A 221 32.00 0.36 2.89
C VAL A 221 32.55 1.77 3.21
N GLY A 222 32.52 2.16 4.48
CA GLY A 222 32.99 3.47 4.93
C GLY A 222 34.48 3.70 4.66
N GLU A 223 35.32 2.68 4.92
CA GLU A 223 36.77 2.78 4.72
C GLU A 223 37.18 2.67 3.24
N ARG A 224 36.46 1.83 2.46
CA ARG A 224 36.83 1.53 1.07
C ARG A 224 36.28 2.52 0.05
N TYR A 225 35.09 3.06 0.28
CA TYR A 225 34.36 3.87 -0.70
C TYR A 225 34.00 5.28 -0.21
N GLY A 226 34.30 5.60 1.06
CA GLY A 226 34.01 6.91 1.66
C GLY A 226 32.53 7.30 1.54
N ILE A 227 32.29 8.60 1.46
CA ILE A 227 30.91 9.16 1.47
C ILE A 227 30.06 8.67 0.29
N LEU A 228 30.65 8.45 -0.90
CA LEU A 228 29.94 7.95 -2.06
C LEU A 228 29.39 6.55 -1.83
N GLY A 229 30.19 5.67 -1.21
CA GLY A 229 29.75 4.33 -0.83
C GLY A 229 28.62 4.37 0.19
N THR A 230 28.72 5.24 1.20
CA THR A 230 27.68 5.40 2.22
C THR A 230 26.37 5.89 1.63
N VAL A 231 26.41 6.86 0.71
CA VAL A 231 25.20 7.38 0.03
C VAL A 231 24.55 6.31 -0.83
N VAL A 232 25.33 5.58 -1.65
CA VAL A 232 24.80 4.49 -2.49
C VAL A 232 24.16 3.41 -1.63
N LEU A 233 24.82 3.03 -0.53
CA LEU A 233 24.29 2.05 0.40
C LEU A 233 23.00 2.53 1.08
N LEU A 234 22.93 3.80 1.47
CA LEU A 234 21.73 4.41 2.05
C LEU A 234 20.56 4.40 1.06
N VAL A 235 20.78 4.83 -0.19
CA VAL A 235 19.73 4.79 -1.23
C VAL A 235 19.29 3.35 -1.50
N THR A 236 20.22 2.40 -1.50
CA THR A 236 19.91 0.97 -1.65
C THR A 236 19.07 0.46 -0.48
N TRP A 237 19.37 0.88 0.75
CA TRP A 237 18.56 0.58 1.93
C TRP A 237 17.14 1.10 1.78
N LEU A 238 16.99 2.38 1.42
CA LEU A 238 15.69 3.03 1.22
C LEU A 238 14.89 2.36 0.10
N TYR A 239 15.56 1.94 -0.97
CA TYR A 239 14.97 1.20 -2.08
C TYR A 239 14.33 -0.11 -1.62
N PHE A 240 15.11 -0.99 -0.96
CA PHE A 240 14.58 -2.27 -0.52
C PHE A 240 13.55 -2.11 0.61
N SER A 241 13.71 -1.09 1.45
CA SER A 241 12.73 -0.72 2.48
C SER A 241 11.38 -0.36 1.86
N GLY A 242 11.38 0.53 0.86
CA GLY A 242 10.18 0.89 0.11
C GLY A 242 9.59 -0.32 -0.61
N PHE A 243 10.42 -1.12 -1.27
CA PHE A 243 9.98 -2.32 -1.98
C PHE A 243 9.27 -3.32 -1.07
N VAL A 244 9.79 -3.59 0.12
CA VAL A 244 9.16 -4.50 1.09
C VAL A 244 7.81 -3.97 1.57
N VAL A 245 7.68 -2.66 1.81
CA VAL A 245 6.40 -2.03 2.17
C VAL A 245 5.39 -2.16 1.04
N LEU A 246 5.78 -1.86 -0.20
CA LEU A 246 4.92 -2.00 -1.37
C LEU A 246 4.51 -3.44 -1.62
N LEU A 247 5.40 -4.41 -1.39
CA LEU A 247 5.07 -5.83 -1.50
C LEU A 247 4.02 -6.24 -0.46
N GLY A 248 4.08 -5.68 0.75
CA GLY A 248 3.02 -5.82 1.74
C GLY A 248 1.70 -5.23 1.24
N ALA A 249 1.73 -4.05 0.62
CA ALA A 249 0.53 -3.39 0.13
C ALA A 249 -0.13 -4.19 -0.99
N ALA A 250 0.67 -4.68 -1.95
CA ALA A 250 0.21 -5.58 -3.01
C ALA A 250 -0.38 -6.88 -2.45
N LEU A 251 0.21 -7.45 -1.39
CA LEU A 251 -0.39 -8.61 -0.73
C LEU A 251 -1.79 -8.29 -0.18
N ASN A 252 -1.98 -7.12 0.43
CA ASN A 252 -3.29 -6.72 0.94
C ASN A 252 -4.30 -6.48 -0.18
N ALA A 253 -3.91 -5.79 -1.25
CA ALA A 253 -4.77 -5.56 -2.41
C ALA A 253 -5.24 -6.88 -3.03
N VAL A 254 -4.30 -7.82 -3.26
CA VAL A 254 -4.60 -9.16 -3.78
C VAL A 254 -5.51 -9.95 -2.82
N LEU A 255 -5.25 -9.94 -1.52
CA LEU A 255 -6.09 -10.64 -0.53
C LEU A 255 -7.48 -10.03 -0.37
N ALA A 256 -7.61 -8.73 -0.60
CA ALA A 256 -8.87 -8.00 -0.54
C ALA A 256 -9.67 -8.09 -1.87
N GLY A 257 -9.09 -8.66 -2.93
CA GLY A 257 -9.71 -8.68 -4.26
C GLY A 257 -9.77 -7.30 -4.93
N ARG A 258 -8.92 -6.37 -4.51
CA ARG A 258 -8.89 -4.98 -4.97
C ARG A 258 -7.79 -4.73 -6.01
N SER A 259 -7.41 -5.74 -6.79
CA SER A 259 -6.45 -5.59 -7.87
C SER A 259 -7.07 -6.07 -9.19
N ALA A 260 -7.32 -5.13 -10.09
CA ALA A 260 -7.99 -5.39 -11.37
C ALA A 260 -7.22 -6.40 -12.23
N ASP A 261 -5.88 -6.33 -12.19
CA ASP A 261 -4.99 -7.23 -12.92
C ASP A 261 -5.02 -8.70 -12.45
N CYS A 262 -5.53 -8.96 -11.24
CA CYS A 262 -5.79 -10.32 -10.77
C CYS A 262 -7.17 -10.86 -11.16
N SER A 263 -8.14 -10.00 -11.52
CA SER A 263 -9.41 -10.41 -12.14
C SER A 263 -9.14 -10.97 -13.54
N GLU A 264 -8.42 -10.23 -14.40
CA GLU A 264 -8.18 -10.64 -15.80
C GLU A 264 -7.28 -11.88 -15.96
N ALA A 265 -6.35 -12.10 -15.02
CA ALA A 265 -5.49 -13.29 -15.03
C ALA A 265 -6.23 -14.58 -14.61
N GLY A 266 -7.45 -14.41 -14.11
CA GLY A 266 -8.40 -15.41 -13.67
C GLY A 266 -9.32 -15.91 -14.78
N GLY A 267 -9.08 -15.73 -16.08
CA GLY A 267 -9.99 -16.27 -17.11
C GLY A 267 -10.30 -17.79 -17.05
N GLY A 268 -9.57 -18.57 -16.22
CA GLY A 268 -9.98 -19.92 -15.80
C GLY A 268 -10.74 -19.98 -14.45
N GLU A 269 -10.45 -19.08 -13.51
CA GLU A 269 -11.15 -18.89 -12.24
C GLU A 269 -12.51 -18.19 -12.42
N ASP A 270 -12.67 -17.23 -13.33
CA ASP A 270 -13.95 -16.58 -13.67
C ASP A 270 -14.91 -17.57 -14.30
N ARG A 271 -14.39 -18.45 -15.16
CA ARG A 271 -15.16 -19.56 -15.72
C ARG A 271 -15.57 -20.55 -14.63
N GLU A 272 -14.67 -20.93 -13.72
CA GLU A 272 -15.00 -21.82 -12.60
C GLU A 272 -15.91 -21.15 -11.54
N ALA A 273 -15.79 -19.84 -11.34
CA ALA A 273 -16.60 -19.03 -10.42
C ALA A 273 -18.01 -18.86 -10.98
N LYS A 274 -18.12 -18.58 -12.27
CA LYS A 274 -19.36 -18.57 -13.03
C LYS A 274 -20.01 -19.96 -13.04
N GLU A 275 -19.27 -21.04 -13.31
CA GLU A 275 -19.79 -22.41 -13.23
C GLU A 275 -20.23 -22.81 -11.79
N ARG A 276 -19.66 -22.19 -10.75
CA ARG A 276 -20.02 -22.43 -9.34
C ARG A 276 -21.08 -21.48 -8.78
N SER A 277 -21.40 -20.39 -9.48
CA SER A 277 -22.35 -19.40 -8.98
C SER A 277 -23.79 -19.92 -9.15
N PRO A 278 -24.71 -19.53 -8.25
CA PRO A 278 -26.10 -19.95 -8.35
C PRO A 278 -26.84 -19.35 -9.57
N PHE A 279 -26.21 -18.44 -10.31
CA PHE A 279 -26.75 -17.74 -11.47
C PHE A 279 -25.88 -17.89 -12.74
N GLY A 280 -24.92 -18.83 -12.73
CA GLY A 280 -23.96 -19.00 -13.81
C GLY A 280 -24.57 -19.45 -15.13
N GLU A 281 -25.55 -20.37 -15.05
CA GLU A 281 -26.26 -20.92 -16.20
C GLU A 281 -27.15 -19.84 -16.86
N GLU A 282 -27.74 -18.96 -16.04
CA GLU A 282 -28.50 -17.81 -16.50
C GLU A 282 -27.60 -16.79 -17.21
N LEU A 283 -26.39 -16.53 -16.69
CA LEU A 283 -25.43 -15.64 -17.36
C LEU A 283 -24.94 -16.22 -18.69
N GLU A 284 -24.63 -17.52 -18.76
CA GLU A 284 -24.23 -18.18 -20.00
C GLU A 284 -25.36 -18.13 -21.05
N THR A 285 -26.61 -18.31 -20.62
CA THR A 285 -27.78 -18.15 -21.50
C THR A 285 -27.92 -16.73 -22.05
N ILE A 286 -27.60 -15.72 -21.24
CA ILE A 286 -27.62 -14.31 -21.68
C ILE A 286 -26.50 -14.06 -22.69
N GLU A 287 -25.28 -14.48 -22.42
CA GLU A 287 -24.13 -14.33 -23.33
C GLU A 287 -24.36 -14.99 -24.68
N ASP A 288 -24.79 -16.26 -24.69
CA ASP A 288 -25.13 -16.98 -25.93
C ASP A 288 -26.22 -16.22 -26.73
N GLY A 289 -27.16 -15.59 -26.03
CA GLY A 289 -28.17 -14.74 -26.65
C GLY A 289 -27.59 -13.46 -27.25
N LEU A 290 -26.65 -12.82 -26.58
CA LEU A 290 -25.99 -11.59 -27.03
C LEU A 290 -25.03 -11.84 -28.19
N ASP A 291 -24.29 -12.95 -28.17
CA ASP A 291 -23.40 -13.39 -29.27
C ASP A 291 -24.16 -13.68 -30.56
N ASP A 292 -25.39 -14.20 -30.43
CA ASP A 292 -26.31 -14.40 -31.55
C ASP A 292 -26.98 -13.09 -32.04
N GLY A 293 -26.66 -11.95 -31.41
CA GLY A 293 -27.21 -10.64 -31.75
C GLY A 293 -28.69 -10.47 -31.36
N ARG A 294 -29.17 -11.21 -30.36
CA ARG A 294 -30.56 -11.12 -29.90
C ARG A 294 -30.76 -9.85 -29.07
N SER A 295 -31.94 -9.25 -29.20
CA SER A 295 -32.38 -8.12 -28.38
C SER A 295 -32.72 -8.58 -26.96
N LEU A 296 -32.35 -7.79 -25.96
CA LEU A 296 -32.66 -8.08 -24.56
C LEU A 296 -34.01 -7.45 -24.20
N THR A 297 -34.94 -8.23 -23.66
CA THR A 297 -36.23 -7.71 -23.20
C THR A 297 -36.30 -7.74 -21.68
N VAL A 298 -36.36 -6.56 -21.07
CA VAL A 298 -36.48 -6.37 -19.62
C VAL A 298 -37.95 -6.15 -19.29
N ARG A 299 -38.52 -7.02 -18.45
CA ARG A 299 -39.88 -6.88 -17.93
C ARG A 299 -39.83 -6.39 -16.48
N VAL A 300 -40.49 -5.27 -16.21
CA VAL A 300 -40.63 -4.69 -14.87
C VAL A 300 -42.11 -4.56 -14.56
N GLY A 301 -42.65 -5.49 -13.77
CA GLY A 301 -44.10 -5.59 -13.55
C GLY A 301 -44.83 -5.95 -14.84
N ASP A 302 -45.75 -5.08 -15.27
CA ASP A 302 -46.50 -5.22 -16.52
C ASP A 302 -45.82 -4.53 -17.73
N ASP A 303 -44.76 -3.74 -17.48
CA ASP A 303 -44.05 -3.01 -18.51
C ASP A 303 -42.93 -3.85 -19.12
N GLU A 304 -42.79 -3.77 -20.45
CA GLU A 304 -41.80 -4.54 -21.21
C GLU A 304 -40.99 -3.61 -22.12
N VAL A 305 -39.68 -3.54 -21.88
CA VAL A 305 -38.74 -2.70 -22.63
C VAL A 305 -37.77 -3.60 -23.36
N THR A 306 -37.70 -3.47 -24.70
CA THR A 306 -36.74 -4.22 -25.51
C THR A 306 -35.59 -3.31 -25.91
N LEU A 307 -34.37 -3.71 -25.52
CA LEU A 307 -33.13 -3.05 -25.86
C LEU A 307 -32.55 -3.70 -27.13
N PRO A 308 -32.00 -2.92 -28.06
CA PRO A 308 -31.25 -3.47 -29.19
C PRO A 308 -30.02 -4.25 -28.67
N PRO A 309 -29.46 -5.16 -29.46
CA PRO A 309 -28.23 -5.85 -29.07
C PRO A 309 -27.11 -4.83 -28.78
N PRO A 310 -26.35 -5.00 -27.68
CA PRO A 310 -25.22 -4.15 -27.34
C PRO A 310 -24.08 -4.30 -28.36
N GLU A 311 -23.23 -3.29 -28.46
CA GLU A 311 -22.03 -3.35 -29.30
C GLU A 311 -20.91 -4.13 -28.62
N GLU A 312 -20.79 -3.93 -27.31
CA GLU A 312 -19.86 -4.64 -26.44
C GLU A 312 -20.59 -5.02 -25.16
N TYR A 313 -20.28 -6.20 -24.62
CA TYR A 313 -20.74 -6.62 -23.31
C TYR A 313 -19.58 -7.28 -22.57
N GLU A 314 -19.62 -7.16 -21.25
CA GLU A 314 -18.64 -7.74 -20.35
C GLU A 314 -19.38 -8.36 -19.17
N THR A 315 -18.98 -9.57 -18.82
CA THR A 315 -19.55 -10.36 -17.74
C THR A 315 -18.46 -10.75 -16.77
N ASP A 316 -18.62 -10.35 -15.53
CA ASP A 316 -17.70 -10.66 -14.46
C ASP A 316 -18.47 -11.31 -13.31
N VAL A 317 -17.92 -12.39 -12.76
CA VAL A 317 -18.47 -13.04 -11.57
C VAL A 317 -17.41 -12.97 -10.49
N ALA A 318 -17.52 -11.97 -9.63
CA ALA A 318 -16.68 -11.82 -8.46
C ALA A 318 -17.11 -12.86 -7.41
N ALA A 319 -16.45 -14.01 -7.44
CA ALA A 319 -16.45 -14.96 -6.33
C ALA A 319 -15.12 -14.81 -5.58
N PRO A 320 -15.04 -13.95 -4.54
CA PRO A 320 -13.78 -13.70 -3.88
C PRO A 320 -13.27 -15.01 -3.26
N ASP A 321 -12.09 -15.47 -3.70
CA ASP A 321 -11.42 -16.67 -3.17
C ASP A 321 -10.78 -16.37 -1.79
N ARG A 322 -11.63 -15.92 -0.86
CA ARG A 322 -11.29 -15.52 0.51
C ARG A 322 -11.92 -16.49 1.53
N PRO A 323 -11.28 -16.73 2.69
CA PRO A 323 -11.87 -17.52 3.77
C PRO A 323 -13.27 -17.01 4.14
N GLU A 324 -14.19 -17.91 4.55
CA GLU A 324 -15.54 -17.54 5.04
C GLU A 324 -15.48 -16.44 6.11
N GLU A 325 -14.44 -16.46 6.95
CA GLU A 325 -14.17 -15.49 8.02
C GLU A 325 -13.93 -14.05 7.53
N LEU A 326 -13.64 -13.86 6.23
CA LEU A 326 -13.41 -12.58 5.56
C LEU A 326 -14.52 -12.24 4.55
N GLY A 327 -15.66 -12.95 4.55
CA GLY A 327 -16.81 -12.66 3.68
C GLY A 327 -16.84 -13.44 2.35
N GLY A 328 -16.16 -14.58 2.26
CA GLY A 328 -16.09 -15.39 1.02
C GLY A 328 -17.38 -16.07 0.58
N GLU A 329 -18.51 -15.79 1.24
CA GLU A 329 -19.82 -16.38 0.92
C GLU A 329 -20.65 -15.52 -0.05
N GLU A 330 -20.30 -14.23 -0.22
CA GLU A 330 -20.98 -13.32 -1.13
C GLU A 330 -20.45 -13.49 -2.56
N VAL A 331 -21.33 -13.81 -3.49
CA VAL A 331 -21.02 -13.94 -4.92
C VAL A 331 -21.77 -12.84 -5.66
N GLU A 332 -21.04 -11.92 -6.25
CA GLU A 332 -21.59 -10.83 -7.05
C GLU A 332 -21.38 -11.12 -8.54
N GLY A 333 -22.39 -10.82 -9.34
CA GLY A 333 -22.34 -10.96 -10.79
C GLY A 333 -22.58 -9.60 -11.43
N HIS A 334 -21.65 -9.17 -12.27
CA HIS A 334 -21.74 -7.94 -13.04
C HIS A 334 -21.96 -8.28 -14.51
N LEU A 335 -22.97 -7.67 -15.11
CA LEU A 335 -23.19 -7.68 -16.55
C LEU A 335 -23.20 -6.22 -17.01
N THR A 336 -22.12 -5.81 -17.66
CA THR A 336 -21.97 -4.50 -18.26
C THR A 336 -22.26 -4.59 -19.75
N MET A 337 -23.16 -3.74 -20.24
CA MET A 337 -23.54 -3.70 -21.66
C MET A 337 -23.36 -2.27 -22.17
N THR A 338 -22.71 -2.13 -23.31
CA THR A 338 -22.37 -0.84 -23.91
C THR A 338 -23.03 -0.68 -25.27
N TRP A 339 -23.72 0.45 -25.46
CA TRP A 339 -24.34 0.85 -26.71
C TRP A 339 -23.74 2.18 -27.17
N ALA A 340 -23.23 2.27 -28.41
CA ALA A 340 -22.81 3.55 -28.96
C ALA A 340 -24.00 4.49 -29.17
N ARG A 341 -23.80 5.76 -28.82
CA ARG A 341 -24.79 6.83 -29.03
C ARG A 341 -24.84 7.20 -30.51
N GLY A 342 -25.55 6.42 -31.33
CA GLY A 342 -25.66 6.70 -32.76
C GLY A 342 -26.21 5.59 -33.65
N ARG A 343 -27.36 5.00 -33.32
CA ARG A 343 -28.27 4.48 -34.36
C ARG A 343 -29.69 4.90 -33.99
N GLU A 344 -30.28 5.74 -34.83
CA GLU A 344 -31.72 5.92 -34.90
C GLU A 344 -32.35 4.53 -35.00
N VAL A 345 -33.16 4.18 -34.00
CA VAL A 345 -34.14 3.11 -34.11
C VAL A 345 -35.20 3.64 -35.07
N ASP A 346 -35.09 3.28 -36.34
CA ASP A 346 -36.12 3.55 -37.33
C ASP A 346 -37.41 2.86 -36.90
N GLY A 347 -38.46 3.66 -36.70
CA GLY A 347 -39.83 3.17 -36.65
C GLY A 347 -40.44 2.95 -35.26
N THR A 348 -40.55 4.00 -34.45
CA THR A 348 -41.84 4.33 -33.79
C THR A 348 -41.87 5.82 -33.47
N GLU A 349 -42.77 6.54 -34.15
CA GLU A 349 -43.28 7.84 -33.69
C GLU A 349 -43.74 7.70 -32.24
N THR A 350 -43.03 8.34 -31.32
CA THR A 350 -43.64 8.80 -30.07
C THR A 350 -43.27 10.24 -29.83
N ALA A 351 -44.32 11.06 -29.87
CA ALA A 351 -44.37 12.46 -29.54
C ALA A 351 -43.54 12.82 -28.32
N GLY A 352 -42.94 14.01 -28.37
CA GLY A 352 -42.20 14.57 -27.26
C GLY A 352 -43.03 14.63 -25.98
N THR A 353 -42.36 14.42 -24.86
CA THR A 353 -42.78 14.98 -23.58
C THR A 353 -41.51 15.30 -22.80
N GLU A 354 -41.19 16.59 -22.72
CA GLU A 354 -40.42 17.15 -21.61
C GLU A 354 -41.18 16.83 -20.32
N VAL A 355 -40.53 16.17 -19.36
CA VAL A 355 -40.86 16.33 -17.94
C VAL A 355 -39.55 16.48 -17.18
N GLY A 356 -39.26 17.72 -16.79
CA GLY A 356 -38.35 18.01 -15.68
C GLY A 356 -39.00 17.66 -14.35
N GLY A 357 -38.18 17.45 -13.32
CA GLY A 357 -38.66 17.30 -11.95
C GLY A 357 -37.61 16.71 -11.02
N GLU A 358 -36.99 17.59 -10.25
CA GLU A 358 -36.20 17.35 -9.04
C GLU A 358 -36.86 16.36 -8.07
N THR A 359 -36.10 15.48 -7.42
CA THR A 359 -35.59 15.64 -6.04
C THR A 359 -34.62 14.54 -5.67
#